data_AF-A0A316K0Y5-F1
#
_entry.id   AF-A0A316K0Y5-F1
#
_cell.length_a   1.000
_cell.length_b   1.000
_cell.length_c   1.000
_cell.angle_alpha   90.00
_cell.angle_beta   90.00
_cell.angle_gamma   90.00
#
_symmetry.space_group_name_H-M   'P 1'
#
loop_
_entity.id
_entity.type
_entity.pdbx_description
1 polymer ?
#
loop_
_entity_poly.entity_id
_entity_poly.type
_entity_poly.pdbx_seq_one_letter_code
_entity_poly.pdbx_strand_id
1 'polypeptide(L)'
;MEATYYRDWHLAKDDTEFRITELEFAMLRALEAFVRWVASADEIVGLSELKHSEHLILHVIRMQNRPKSGATIARLLNRDDLPNIQYSLRKLESSGYIKKLKEEGTKNHNYSVTQVGKKLTDDYAELRREIFIKQLKNIADFDTRVEDATNLLSLLTGIYEECSRTSSTLNRLNRSNRQS
;
A
#
# COMPACT_ATOMS: atom_id res chain seq x y z
N MET A 1 26.76 4.81 -3.65
CA MET A 1 27.41 3.49 -3.70
C MET A 1 27.82 3.28 -5.15
N GLU A 2 29.10 3.09 -5.44
CA GLU A 2 29.57 2.97 -6.83
C GLU A 2 29.16 1.62 -7.44
N ALA A 3 28.86 1.58 -8.74
CA ALA A 3 28.49 0.36 -9.48
C ALA A 3 29.53 -0.77 -9.39
N THR A 4 30.76 -0.45 -8.94
CA THR A 4 31.85 -1.40 -8.70
C THR A 4 31.55 -2.43 -7.62
N TYR A 5 30.64 -2.17 -6.67
CA TYR A 5 30.32 -3.11 -5.58
C TYR A 5 29.37 -4.26 -6.00
N TYR A 6 28.73 -4.17 -7.17
CA TYR A 6 27.73 -5.13 -7.64
C TYR A 6 28.13 -5.83 -8.96
N ARG A 7 29.43 -5.79 -9.30
CA ARG A 7 29.98 -6.58 -10.40
C ARG A 7 29.61 -8.04 -10.13
N ASP A 8 28.80 -8.63 -11.02
CA ASP A 8 28.25 -10.00 -11.00
C ASP A 8 26.82 -10.18 -10.46
N TRP A 9 26.08 -9.11 -10.15
CA TRP A 9 24.65 -9.27 -9.88
C TRP A 9 23.83 -9.42 -11.17
N HIS A 10 23.07 -10.52 -11.28
CA HIS A 10 22.24 -10.84 -12.46
C HIS A 10 21.16 -9.79 -12.81
N LEU A 11 20.81 -8.88 -11.88
CA LEU A 11 19.84 -7.79 -12.06
C LEU A 11 20.48 -6.41 -12.30
N ALA A 12 21.81 -6.31 -12.34
CA ALA A 12 22.53 -5.04 -12.44
C ALA A 12 23.63 -5.10 -13.50
N LYS A 13 23.25 -5.41 -14.76
CA LYS A 13 24.21 -5.56 -15.85
C LYS A 13 24.73 -4.23 -16.40
N ASP A 14 23.99 -3.15 -16.17
CA ASP A 14 24.39 -1.78 -16.46
C ASP A 14 23.97 -0.80 -15.34
N ASP A 15 24.37 0.48 -15.47
CA ASP A 15 24.10 1.51 -14.46
C ASP A 15 22.60 1.78 -14.26
N THR A 16 21.77 1.61 -15.29
CA THR A 16 20.33 1.82 -15.19
C THR A 16 19.68 0.65 -14.46
N GLU A 17 19.97 -0.58 -14.87
CA GLU A 17 19.52 -1.79 -14.20
C GLU A 17 19.91 -1.81 -12.72
N PHE A 18 21.15 -1.37 -12.42
CA PHE A 18 21.62 -1.22 -11.05
C PHE A 18 20.77 -0.26 -10.23
N ARG A 19 20.53 0.96 -10.73
CA ARG A 19 19.75 1.98 -10.01
C ARG A 19 18.29 1.56 -9.80
N ILE A 20 17.68 0.91 -10.79
CA ILE A 20 16.32 0.38 -10.67
C ILE A 20 16.26 -0.73 -9.63
N THR A 21 17.23 -1.65 -9.64
CA THR A 21 17.28 -2.73 -8.66
C THR A 21 17.44 -2.18 -7.23
N GLU A 22 18.36 -1.23 -7.02
CA GLU A 22 18.52 -0.59 -5.70
C GLU A 22 17.22 0.10 -5.23
N LEU A 23 16.50 0.75 -6.14
CA LEU A 23 15.20 1.37 -5.86
C LEU A 23 14.16 0.32 -5.45
N GLU A 24 14.06 -0.80 -6.18
CA GLU A 24 13.14 -1.89 -5.85
C GLU A 24 13.40 -2.48 -4.47
N PHE A 25 14.68 -2.73 -4.13
CA PHE A 25 15.06 -3.19 -2.79
C PHE A 25 14.83 -2.13 -1.72
N ALA A 26 15.00 -0.84 -2.02
CA ALA A 26 14.65 0.23 -1.09
C ALA A 26 13.14 0.27 -0.83
N MET A 27 12.30 0.13 -1.86
CA MET A 27 10.85 0.06 -1.74
C MET A 27 10.40 -1.12 -0.87
N LEU A 28 10.94 -2.31 -1.12
CA LEU A 28 10.61 -3.51 -0.33
C LEU A 28 11.00 -3.35 1.15
N ARG A 29 12.23 -2.88 1.41
CA ARG A 29 12.69 -2.65 2.79
C ARG A 29 11.89 -1.57 3.50
N ALA A 30 11.53 -0.50 2.80
CA ALA A 30 10.71 0.59 3.32
C ALA A 30 9.28 0.10 3.64
N LEU A 31 8.68 -0.71 2.77
CA LEU A 31 7.37 -1.33 3.00
C LEU A 31 7.41 -2.21 4.26
N GLU A 32 8.40 -3.08 4.39
CA GLU A 32 8.54 -3.95 5.55
C GLU A 32 8.78 -3.17 6.86
N ALA A 33 9.58 -2.10 6.81
CA ALA A 33 9.76 -1.21 7.94
C ALA A 33 8.46 -0.46 8.30
N PHE A 34 7.69 -0.02 7.30
CA PHE A 34 6.40 0.62 7.49
C PHE A 34 5.38 -0.33 8.13
N VAL A 35 5.29 -1.58 7.67
CA VAL A 35 4.40 -2.60 8.27
C VAL A 35 4.70 -2.80 9.75
N ARG A 36 5.99 -2.93 10.13
CA ARG A 36 6.39 -3.08 11.53
C ARG A 36 6.06 -1.84 12.36
N TRP A 37 6.33 -0.65 11.83
CA TRP A 37 6.01 0.60 12.52
C TRP A 37 4.51 0.77 12.75
N VAL A 38 3.68 0.44 11.75
CA VAL A 38 2.21 0.45 11.89
C VAL A 38 1.77 -0.51 12.98
N ALA A 39 2.31 -1.73 13.03
CA ALA A 39 1.97 -2.69 14.08
C ALA A 39 2.29 -2.16 15.49
N SER A 40 3.49 -1.57 15.69
CA SER A 40 3.84 -0.95 16.98
C SER A 40 2.95 0.24 17.33
N ALA A 41 2.51 1.02 16.35
CA ALA A 41 1.57 2.12 16.58
C ALA A 41 0.17 1.60 16.93
N ASP A 42 -0.30 0.55 16.25
CA ASP A 42 -1.59 -0.09 16.49
C ASP A 42 -1.68 -0.72 17.89
N GLU A 43 -0.58 -1.27 18.42
CA GLU A 43 -0.48 -1.74 19.81
C GLU A 43 -0.77 -0.62 20.83
N ILE A 44 -0.30 0.60 20.55
CA ILE A 44 -0.46 1.74 21.47
C ILE A 44 -1.89 2.29 21.44
N VAL A 45 -2.53 2.33 20.26
CA VAL A 45 -3.84 2.98 20.09
C VAL A 45 -5.04 2.01 20.20
N GLY A 46 -4.79 0.73 20.45
CA GLY A 46 -5.84 -0.28 20.61
C GLY A 46 -6.36 -0.87 19.30
N LEU A 47 -5.51 -0.94 18.28
CA LEU A 47 -5.78 -1.57 16.99
C LEU A 47 -4.95 -2.85 16.76
N SER A 48 -4.30 -3.40 17.78
CA SER A 48 -3.41 -4.57 17.71
C SER A 48 -4.00 -5.82 17.06
N GLU A 49 -5.32 -6.00 17.15
CA GLU A 49 -6.06 -7.12 16.53
C GLU A 49 -6.21 -6.99 15.01
N LEU A 50 -5.86 -5.82 14.45
CA LEU A 50 -5.90 -5.58 13.02
C LEU A 50 -4.63 -6.07 12.34
N LYS A 51 -4.83 -6.77 11.23
CA LYS A 51 -3.77 -6.98 10.25
C LYS A 51 -3.47 -5.65 9.54
N HIS A 52 -2.26 -5.49 9.03
CA HIS A 52 -1.87 -4.33 8.24
C HIS A 52 -2.87 -3.97 7.12
N SER A 53 -3.37 -4.98 6.40
CA SER A 53 -4.41 -4.81 5.38
C SER A 53 -5.70 -4.17 5.93
N GLU A 54 -6.13 -4.58 7.12
CA GLU A 54 -7.35 -4.10 7.77
C GLU A 54 -7.17 -2.66 8.27
N HIS A 55 -5.98 -2.35 8.82
CA HIS A 55 -5.56 -1.00 9.17
C HIS A 55 -5.64 -0.06 7.95
N LEU A 56 -5.01 -0.43 6.83
CA LEU A 56 -5.04 0.37 5.61
C LEU A 56 -6.47 0.59 5.09
N ILE A 57 -7.30 -0.45 5.07
CA ILE A 57 -8.70 -0.37 4.65
C ILE A 57 -9.48 0.60 5.55
N LEU A 58 -9.29 0.54 6.88
CA LEU A 58 -9.95 1.45 7.82
C LEU A 58 -9.61 2.93 7.51
N HIS A 59 -8.33 3.23 7.28
CA HIS A 59 -7.89 4.59 6.91
C HIS A 59 -8.40 5.03 5.53
N VAL A 60 -8.47 4.13 4.55
CA VAL A 60 -9.03 4.42 3.21
C VAL A 60 -10.53 4.70 3.28
N ILE A 61 -11.29 3.95 4.09
CA ILE A 61 -12.70 4.24 4.35
C ILE A 61 -12.84 5.64 4.94
N ARG A 62 -11.98 6.00 5.89
CA ARG A 62 -11.98 7.32 6.52
C ARG A 62 -11.60 8.47 5.59
N MET A 63 -10.78 8.22 4.57
CA MET A 63 -10.28 9.24 3.66
C MET A 63 -11.39 10.17 3.13
N GLN A 64 -11.19 11.49 3.22
CA GLN A 64 -12.19 12.51 2.81
C GLN A 64 -13.57 12.42 3.50
N ASN A 65 -13.73 11.57 4.53
CA ASN A 65 -14.98 11.36 5.29
C ASN A 65 -16.22 11.07 4.43
N ARG A 66 -16.04 10.39 3.29
CA ARG A 66 -17.12 9.96 2.39
C ARG A 66 -17.24 8.43 2.35
N PRO A 67 -18.46 7.87 2.33
CA PRO A 67 -18.67 6.44 2.16
C PRO A 67 -18.02 5.91 0.87
N LYS A 68 -17.45 4.70 0.91
CA LYS A 68 -16.79 4.07 -0.24
C LYS A 68 -17.25 2.64 -0.44
N SER A 69 -17.37 2.22 -1.70
CA SER A 69 -17.63 0.83 -2.04
C SER A 69 -16.37 -0.02 -1.87
N GLY A 70 -16.53 -1.34 -1.74
CA GLY A 70 -15.39 -2.28 -1.73
C GLY A 70 -14.53 -2.18 -3.00
N ALA A 71 -15.14 -1.93 -4.16
CA ALA A 71 -14.41 -1.74 -5.42
C ALA A 71 -13.61 -0.43 -5.44
N THR A 72 -14.16 0.64 -4.87
CA THR A 72 -13.44 1.91 -4.70
C THR A 72 -12.24 1.74 -3.77
N ILE A 73 -12.41 1.02 -2.66
CA ILE A 73 -11.32 0.72 -1.72
C ILE A 73 -10.22 -0.10 -2.41
N ALA A 74 -10.58 -1.14 -3.16
CA ALA A 74 -9.65 -1.95 -3.93
C ALA A 74 -8.81 -1.11 -4.90
N ARG A 75 -9.48 -0.24 -5.68
CA ARG A 75 -8.81 0.68 -6.62
C ARG A 75 -7.86 1.66 -5.92
N LEU A 76 -8.28 2.24 -4.80
CA LEU A 76 -7.45 3.20 -4.05
C LEU A 76 -6.20 2.57 -3.43
N LEU A 77 -6.25 1.28 -3.12
CA LEU A 77 -5.12 0.52 -2.57
C LEU A 77 -4.28 -0.18 -3.64
N ASN A 78 -4.62 0.00 -4.92
CA ASN A 78 -4.09 -0.77 -6.04
C ASN A 78 -4.11 -2.30 -5.82
N ARG A 79 -5.30 -2.83 -5.49
CA ARG A 79 -5.51 -4.25 -5.16
C ARG A 79 -6.57 -4.89 -6.03
N ASP A 80 -6.29 -6.11 -6.47
CA ASP A 80 -7.20 -6.91 -7.30
C ASP A 80 -7.93 -8.03 -6.51
N ASP A 81 -7.58 -8.24 -5.24
CA ASP A 81 -8.10 -9.33 -4.41
C ASP A 81 -9.38 -8.95 -3.65
N LEU A 82 -10.44 -8.64 -4.40
CA LEU A 82 -11.74 -8.23 -3.85
C LEU A 82 -12.30 -9.19 -2.76
N PRO A 83 -12.17 -10.53 -2.84
CA PRO A 83 -12.62 -11.42 -1.77
C PRO A 83 -11.95 -11.17 -0.41
N ASN A 84 -10.64 -10.90 -0.39
CA ASN A 84 -9.90 -10.60 0.84
C ASN A 84 -10.27 -9.22 1.40
N ILE A 85 -10.52 -8.26 0.53
CA ILE A 85 -11.05 -6.94 0.93
C ILE A 85 -12.42 -7.11 1.57
N GLN A 86 -13.34 -7.89 0.98
CA GLN A 86 -14.65 -8.15 1.56
C GLN A 86 -14.56 -8.87 2.91
N TYR A 87 -13.62 -9.81 3.07
CA TYR A 87 -13.35 -10.44 4.36
C TYR A 87 -12.91 -9.40 5.41
N SER A 88 -11.95 -8.54 5.05
CA SER A 88 -11.46 -7.46 5.93
C SER A 88 -12.60 -6.51 6.33
N LEU A 89 -13.47 -6.14 5.37
CA LEU A 89 -14.63 -5.28 5.62
C LEU A 89 -15.61 -5.91 6.61
N ARG A 90 -15.93 -7.21 6.46
CA ARG A 90 -16.78 -7.92 7.43
C ARG A 90 -16.16 -7.93 8.82
N LYS A 91 -14.85 -8.18 8.93
CA LYS A 91 -14.16 -8.17 10.23
C LYS A 91 -14.19 -6.78 10.89
N LEU A 92 -13.93 -5.72 10.12
CA LEU A 92 -13.99 -4.33 10.61
C LEU A 92 -15.42 -3.94 11.03
N GLU A 93 -16.44 -4.42 10.31
CA GLU A 93 -17.85 -4.22 10.65
C GLU A 93 -18.21 -4.95 11.94
N SER A 94 -17.84 -6.23 12.07
CA SER A 94 -18.05 -7.02 13.29
C SER A 94 -17.31 -6.46 14.51
N SER A 95 -16.17 -5.80 14.29
CA SER A 95 -15.41 -5.11 15.35
C SER A 95 -16.00 -3.74 15.71
N GLY A 96 -17.04 -3.28 15.01
CA GLY A 96 -17.72 -2.01 15.27
C GLY A 96 -16.94 -0.77 14.78
N TYR A 97 -15.87 -0.93 14.00
CA TYR A 97 -15.05 0.18 13.50
C TYR A 97 -15.65 0.86 12.28
N ILE A 98 -16.41 0.11 11.47
CA ILE A 98 -17.10 0.62 10.30
C ILE A 98 -18.57 0.21 10.33
N LYS A 99 -19.39 0.92 9.56
CA LYS A 99 -20.78 0.58 9.30
C LYS A 99 -21.03 0.46 7.80
N LYS A 100 -21.84 -0.53 7.44
CA LYS A 100 -22.30 -0.77 6.08
C LYS A 100 -23.54 0.06 5.78
N LEU A 101 -23.52 0.74 4.65
CA LEU A 101 -24.59 1.58 4.14
C LEU A 101 -25.08 0.97 2.82
N LYS A 102 -26.37 0.69 2.73
CA LYS A 102 -26.97 0.24 1.48
C LYS A 102 -27.11 1.44 0.55
N GLU A 103 -26.64 1.30 -0.67
CA GLU A 103 -26.89 2.30 -1.71
C GLU A 103 -28.31 2.13 -2.23
N GLU A 104 -29.05 3.25 -2.34
CA GLU A 104 -30.43 3.21 -2.81
C GLU A 104 -30.50 2.74 -4.27
N GLY A 105 -31.44 1.82 -4.55
CA GLY A 105 -31.65 1.30 -5.89
C GLY A 105 -30.58 0.31 -6.41
N THR A 106 -29.53 0.00 -5.65
CA THR A 106 -28.51 -0.99 -6.06
C THR A 106 -28.36 -2.13 -5.05
N LYS A 107 -27.71 -3.22 -5.48
CA LYS A 107 -27.25 -4.29 -4.57
C LYS A 107 -25.91 -3.96 -3.90
N ASN A 108 -25.35 -2.79 -4.19
CA ASN A 108 -24.03 -2.40 -3.72
C ASN A 108 -24.11 -1.80 -2.32
N HIS A 109 -22.99 -1.93 -1.62
CA HIS A 109 -22.87 -1.41 -0.26
C HIS A 109 -21.64 -0.50 -0.21
N ASN A 110 -21.83 0.62 0.48
CA ASN A 110 -20.77 1.55 0.83
C ASN A 110 -20.44 1.40 2.31
N TYR A 111 -19.22 1.75 2.68
CA TYR A 111 -18.72 1.65 4.04
C TYR A 111 -18.32 3.03 4.54
N SER A 112 -18.62 3.31 5.80
CA SER A 112 -18.21 4.53 6.50
C SER A 112 -17.73 4.18 7.90
N VAL A 113 -16.89 5.03 8.47
CA VAL A 113 -16.35 4.79 9.81
C VAL A 113 -17.42 5.07 10.88
N THR A 114 -17.43 4.30 11.95
CA THR A 114 -18.23 4.60 13.15
C THR A 114 -17.55 5.67 14.01
N GLN A 115 -18.19 6.09 15.11
CA GLN A 115 -17.53 6.98 16.08
C GLN A 115 -16.32 6.31 16.75
N VAL A 116 -16.41 5.01 17.04
CA VAL A 116 -15.29 4.23 17.61
C VAL A 116 -14.13 4.19 16.62
N GLY A 117 -14.38 3.82 15.37
CA GLY A 117 -13.32 3.79 14.35
C GLY A 117 -12.72 5.18 14.08
N LYS A 118 -13.54 6.25 14.17
CA LYS A 118 -13.05 7.63 14.05
C LYS A 118 -12.10 7.97 15.19
N LYS A 119 -12.47 7.68 16.44
CA LYS A 119 -11.62 7.90 17.61
C LYS A 119 -10.27 7.16 17.47
N LEU A 120 -10.31 5.86 17.18
CA LEU A 120 -9.08 5.05 17.06
C LEU A 120 -8.15 5.56 15.96
N THR A 121 -8.70 5.96 14.82
CA THR A 121 -7.90 6.53 13.73
C THR A 121 -7.42 7.96 14.02
N ASP A 122 -8.11 8.71 14.89
CA ASP A 122 -7.64 10.02 15.40
C ASP A 122 -6.47 9.84 16.36
N ASP A 123 -6.59 8.90 17.30
CA ASP A 123 -5.54 8.51 18.23
C ASP A 123 -4.28 8.04 17.45
N TYR A 124 -4.46 7.21 16.42
CA TYR A 124 -3.38 6.82 15.51
C TYR A 124 -2.75 8.02 14.79
N ALA A 125 -3.57 8.94 14.28
CA ALA A 125 -3.07 10.10 13.57
C ALA A 125 -2.26 11.03 14.49
N GLU A 126 -2.64 11.12 15.77
CA GLU A 126 -1.90 11.86 16.79
C GLU A 126 -0.55 11.23 17.08
N LEU A 127 -0.52 9.93 17.39
CA LEU A 127 0.72 9.19 17.60
C LEU A 127 1.66 9.29 16.40
N ARG A 128 1.11 9.16 15.18
CA ARG A 128 1.86 9.33 13.93
C ARG A 128 2.44 10.73 13.78
N ARG A 129 1.72 11.78 14.20
CA ARG A 129 2.23 13.16 14.16
C ARG A 129 3.43 13.34 15.09
N GLU A 130 3.34 12.80 16.30
CA GLU A 130 4.34 12.99 17.34
C GLU A 130 5.63 12.19 17.10
N ILE A 131 5.50 10.95 16.63
CA ILE A 131 6.64 10.05 16.44
C ILE A 131 7.19 10.17 15.03
N PHE A 132 6.36 9.94 14.01
CA PHE A 132 6.85 9.73 12.65
C PHE A 132 7.00 11.05 11.89
N ILE A 133 5.94 11.87 11.84
CA ILE A 133 5.98 13.14 11.10
C ILE A 133 6.99 14.12 11.69
N LYS A 134 7.12 14.17 13.02
CA LYS A 134 8.11 15.03 13.68
C LYS A 134 9.54 14.70 13.23
N GLN A 135 9.88 13.42 13.12
CA GLN A 135 11.22 12.99 12.69
C GLN A 135 11.48 13.33 11.22
N LEU A 136 10.47 13.16 10.37
CA LEU A 136 10.56 13.46 8.95
C LEU A 136 10.76 14.96 8.67
N LYS A 137 10.10 15.83 9.43
CA LYS A 137 10.23 17.29 9.29
C LYS A 137 11.63 17.85 9.59
N ASN A 138 12.51 17.05 10.21
CA ASN A 138 13.89 17.45 10.47
C ASN A 138 14.82 17.23 9.26
N ILE A 139 14.30 16.65 8.16
CA ILE A 139 15.07 16.38 6.95
C ILE A 139 15.10 17.64 6.08
N ALA A 140 16.28 18.02 5.56
CA ALA A 140 16.43 19.13 4.64
C ALA A 140 15.67 18.88 3.32
N ASP A 141 14.96 19.90 2.83
CA ASP A 141 14.14 19.86 1.61
C ASP A 141 13.10 18.73 1.61
N PHE A 142 12.60 18.35 2.79
CA PHE A 142 11.72 17.20 2.98
C PHE A 142 10.49 17.23 2.06
N ASP A 143 9.80 18.38 1.99
CA ASP A 143 8.56 18.49 1.22
C ASP A 143 8.79 18.21 -0.26
N THR A 144 9.82 18.81 -0.87
CA THR A 144 10.20 18.57 -2.28
C THR A 144 10.63 17.12 -2.50
N ARG A 145 11.43 16.55 -1.59
CA ARG A 145 11.87 15.14 -1.70
C ARG A 145 10.69 14.17 -1.65
N VAL A 146 9.68 14.45 -0.83
CA VAL A 146 8.46 13.63 -0.75
C VAL A 146 7.64 13.76 -2.01
N GLU A 147 7.49 14.96 -2.57
CA GLU A 147 6.79 15.19 -3.82
C GLU A 147 7.45 14.44 -4.98
N ASP A 148 8.76 14.57 -5.13
CA ASP A 148 9.54 13.87 -6.16
C ASP A 148 9.42 12.34 -6.02
N ALA A 149 9.55 11.82 -4.80
CA ALA A 149 9.40 10.39 -4.53
C ALA A 149 7.97 9.90 -4.84
N THR A 150 6.94 10.69 -4.51
CA THR A 150 5.54 10.36 -4.79
C THR A 150 5.28 10.28 -6.29
N ASN A 151 5.81 11.24 -7.05
CA ASN A 151 5.68 11.27 -8.51
C ASN A 151 6.39 10.07 -9.16
N LEU A 152 7.61 9.75 -8.73
CA LEU A 152 8.36 8.60 -9.24
C LEU A 152 7.65 7.27 -8.95
N LEU A 153 7.18 7.07 -7.71
CA LEU A 153 6.44 5.85 -7.34
C LEU A 153 5.12 5.72 -8.12
N SER A 154 4.44 6.83 -8.41
CA SER A 154 3.21 6.83 -9.21
C SER A 154 3.49 6.42 -10.66
N LEU A 155 4.56 6.94 -11.26
CA LEU A 155 5.02 6.55 -12.59
C LEU A 155 5.38 5.06 -12.66
N LEU A 156 6.17 4.58 -11.68
CA LEU A 156 6.58 3.18 -11.59
C LEU A 156 5.37 2.25 -11.43
N THR A 157 4.37 2.64 -10.63
CA THR A 157 3.13 1.87 -10.48
C THR A 157 2.48 1.60 -11.85
N GLY A 158 2.34 2.62 -12.69
CA GLY A 158 1.79 2.46 -14.03
C GLY A 158 2.64 1.58 -14.95
N ILE A 159 3.97 1.70 -14.87
CA ILE A 159 4.90 0.86 -15.64
C ILE A 159 4.80 -0.61 -15.20
N TYR A 160 4.75 -0.89 -13.89
CA TYR A 160 4.62 -2.25 -13.38
C TYR A 160 3.30 -2.90 -13.81
N GLU A 161 2.20 -2.16 -13.82
CA GLU A 161 0.91 -2.65 -14.32
C GLU A 161 0.96 -2.96 -15.82
N GLU A 162 1.62 -2.11 -16.62
CA GLU A 162 1.84 -2.36 -18.05
C GLU A 162 2.69 -3.62 -18.28
N CYS A 163 3.78 -3.76 -17.53
CA CYS A 163 4.65 -4.94 -17.59
C CYS A 163 3.91 -6.22 -17.16
N SER A 164 3.03 -6.15 -16.15
CA SER A 164 2.20 -7.28 -15.71
C SER A 164 1.19 -7.70 -16.78
N ARG A 165 0.51 -6.73 -17.40
CA ARG A 165 -0.43 -6.98 -18.51
C ARG A 165 0.28 -7.59 -19.72
N THR A 166 1.44 -7.06 -20.09
CA THR A 166 2.28 -7.62 -21.16
C THR A 166 2.75 -9.04 -20.83
N SER A 167 3.20 -9.28 -19.59
CA SER A 167 3.67 -10.60 -19.14
C SER A 167 2.58 -11.66 -19.17
N SER A 168 1.33 -11.30 -18.93
CA SER A 168 0.19 -12.21 -19.01
C SER A 168 -0.07 -12.74 -20.43
N THR A 169 0.40 -12.03 -21.46
CA THR A 169 0.33 -12.48 -22.86
C THR A 169 1.51 -13.40 -23.24
N LEU A 170 2.59 -13.37 -22.47
CA LEU A 170 3.82 -14.13 -22.72
C LEU A 170 3.69 -15.55 -22.16
N ASN A 171 2.99 -16.44 -22.89
CA ASN A 171 3.02 -17.87 -22.62
C ASN A 171 4.43 -18.45 -22.87
N ARG A 172 5.23 -18.66 -21.82
CA ARG A 172 6.54 -19.36 -21.88
C ARG A 172 6.42 -20.89 -22.12
N LEU A 173 5.45 -21.35 -22.91
CA LEU A 173 5.25 -22.78 -23.19
C LEU A 173 5.89 -23.30 -24.49
N ASN A 174 6.69 -22.51 -25.22
CA ASN A 174 7.29 -22.95 -26.50
C ASN A 174 8.80 -22.67 -26.63
N ARG A 175 9.59 -22.77 -25.55
CA ARG A 175 11.07 -22.75 -25.66
C ARG A 175 11.75 -24.13 -25.59
N SER A 176 11.01 -25.22 -25.35
CA SER A 176 11.58 -26.58 -25.34
C SER A 176 11.67 -27.26 -26.71
N ASN A 177 11.08 -26.71 -27.78
CA ASN A 177 11.05 -27.33 -29.12
C ASN A 177 11.94 -26.65 -30.18
N ARG A 178 12.97 -25.88 -29.77
CA ARG A 178 13.93 -25.26 -30.71
C ARG A 178 15.39 -25.64 -30.46
N GLN A 179 15.64 -26.68 -29.67
CA GLN A 179 16.96 -27.30 -29.52
C GLN A 179 16.82 -28.81 -29.68
N SER A 180 16.55 -29.25 -30.91
CA SER A 180 16.68 -30.64 -31.36
C SER A 180 16.95 -30.62 -32.85
#